data_AF-A0A6P8EDK8-F1
#
_entry.id   AF-A0A6P8EDK8-F1
#
_cell.length_a   1.000
_cell.length_b   1.000
_cell.length_c   1.000
_cell.angle_alpha   90.00
_cell.angle_beta   90.00
_cell.angle_gamma   90.00
#
_symmetry.space_group_name_H-M   'P 1'
#
loop_
_entity.id
_entity.type
_entity.pdbx_description
1 polymer ?
#
loop_
_entity_poly.entity_id
_entity_poly.type
_entity_poly.pdbx_seq_one_letter_code
_entity_poly.pdbx_strand_id
1 'polypeptide(L)'
;MISLLPRRIFSERNWISMLRGLKKISRSESFYYLVATSTAPFVHLMKIQVIAGLEQKIQNEVKEICKVFFCELCNKQYKLAMEFEVHLSSYDCNHRKRFKEMKEMHGSTSRDECQKREQQRLDREMAKITDAHKQKQQQQDDPGSAPAPTVTTAATALADQEQRKALKFGFSS
;
A
#
# COMPACT_ATOMS: atom_id res chain seq x y z
N MET A 1 -15.05 -73.37 -69.76
CA MET A 1 -13.87 -73.96 -70.41
C MET A 1 -12.64 -73.48 -69.66
N ILE A 2 -11.97 -74.39 -68.96
CA ILE A 2 -10.74 -74.13 -68.21
C ILE A 2 -9.58 -74.39 -69.17
N SER A 3 -8.76 -73.38 -69.45
CA SER A 3 -7.49 -73.56 -70.16
C SER A 3 -6.36 -72.90 -69.37
N LEU A 4 -5.33 -73.72 -69.16
CA LEU A 4 -4.13 -73.48 -68.37
C LEU A 4 -3.23 -72.40 -69.00
N LEU A 5 -2.60 -71.59 -68.15
CA LEU A 5 -1.31 -70.94 -68.44
C LEU A 5 -0.36 -71.09 -67.22
N PRO A 6 0.96 -71.21 -67.45
CA PRO A 6 1.87 -71.88 -66.53
C PRO A 6 2.37 -71.01 -65.38
N ARG A 7 2.52 -71.67 -64.23
CA ARG A 7 3.20 -71.21 -63.03
C ARG A 7 4.66 -70.86 -63.35
N ARG A 8 5.01 -69.56 -63.34
CA ARG A 8 6.40 -69.17 -63.04
C ARG A 8 6.59 -69.23 -61.54
N ILE A 9 7.33 -70.24 -61.12
CA ILE A 9 7.91 -70.37 -59.78
C ILE A 9 8.90 -69.20 -59.64
N PHE A 10 8.48 -68.11 -58.99
CA PHE A 10 9.41 -67.10 -58.52
C PHE A 10 9.68 -67.36 -57.04
N SER A 11 10.88 -67.88 -56.80
CA SER A 11 11.48 -68.23 -55.52
C SER A 11 11.28 -67.14 -54.46
N GLU A 12 10.74 -67.52 -53.30
CA GLU A 12 10.51 -66.70 -52.09
C GLU A 12 11.80 -66.10 -51.46
N ARG A 13 12.95 -66.21 -52.11
CA ARG A 13 14.25 -65.88 -51.51
C ARG A 13 14.66 -64.41 -51.56
N ASN A 14 13.81 -63.50 -52.08
CA ASN A 14 14.25 -62.12 -52.33
C ASN A 14 13.58 -61.02 -51.49
N TRP A 15 12.60 -61.33 -50.64
CA TRP A 15 11.98 -60.30 -49.78
C TRP A 15 12.75 -60.05 -48.48
N ILE A 16 13.46 -61.06 -47.96
CA ILE A 16 14.30 -60.91 -46.74
C ILE A 16 15.59 -60.09 -47.04
N SER A 17 15.97 -59.97 -48.32
CA SER A 17 17.09 -59.12 -48.74
C SER A 17 16.70 -57.63 -48.76
N MET A 18 15.51 -57.29 -49.26
CA MET A 18 15.02 -55.91 -49.27
C MET A 18 14.68 -55.36 -47.87
N LEU A 19 14.18 -56.18 -46.95
CA LEU A 19 13.94 -55.76 -45.56
C LEU A 19 15.20 -55.69 -44.68
N ARG A 20 16.36 -56.13 -45.19
CA ARG A 20 17.69 -55.85 -44.60
C ARG A 20 18.36 -54.61 -45.20
N GLY A 21 17.76 -53.98 -46.21
CA GLY A 21 18.23 -52.73 -46.82
C GLY A 21 17.81 -51.45 -46.08
N LEU A 22 16.81 -51.52 -45.20
CA LEU A 22 16.30 -50.36 -44.44
C LEU A 22 16.33 -50.53 -42.91
N LYS A 23 17.20 -51.42 -42.40
CA LYS A 23 17.45 -51.55 -40.95
C LYS A 23 18.94 -51.49 -40.60
N LYS A 24 19.70 -50.74 -41.39
CA LYS A 24 21.07 -50.29 -41.10
C LYS A 24 21.20 -48.78 -41.31
N ILE A 25 20.36 -47.99 -40.64
CA ILE A 25 20.89 -46.73 -40.12
C ILE A 25 21.81 -47.14 -38.99
N SER A 26 23.08 -47.30 -39.36
CA SER A 26 24.17 -47.41 -38.41
C SER A 26 24.00 -46.28 -37.41
N ARG A 27 23.80 -46.62 -36.13
CA ARG A 27 24.04 -45.72 -35.00
C ARG A 27 25.56 -45.47 -34.99
N SER A 28 26.07 -44.76 -35.98
CA SER A 28 27.47 -44.37 -36.07
C SER A 28 27.72 -43.33 -34.97
N GLU A 29 28.88 -43.38 -34.33
CA GLU A 29 29.33 -42.34 -33.39
C GLU A 29 29.12 -40.95 -33.98
N SER A 30 29.36 -40.80 -35.30
CA SER A 30 29.13 -39.56 -36.04
C SER A 30 27.68 -39.04 -35.97
N PHE A 31 26.67 -39.91 -35.98
CA PHE A 31 25.27 -39.49 -35.82
C PHE A 31 24.99 -39.00 -34.39
N TYR A 32 25.55 -39.69 -33.38
CA TYR A 32 25.39 -39.29 -31.98
C TYR A 32 26.09 -37.96 -31.69
N TYR A 33 27.29 -37.74 -32.21
CA TYR A 33 28.00 -36.46 -32.12
C TYR A 33 27.28 -35.33 -32.88
N LEU A 34 26.70 -35.58 -34.06
CA LEU A 34 25.95 -34.56 -34.81
C LEU A 34 24.65 -34.15 -34.11
N VAL A 35 23.90 -35.12 -33.58
CA VAL A 35 22.68 -34.84 -32.78
C VAL A 35 23.05 -34.14 -31.47
N ALA A 36 24.13 -34.56 -30.80
CA ALA A 36 24.59 -33.93 -29.56
C ALA A 36 25.09 -32.48 -29.78
N THR A 37 25.86 -32.23 -30.83
CA THR A 37 26.35 -30.87 -31.18
C THR A 37 25.25 -29.93 -31.67
N SER A 38 24.19 -30.45 -32.28
CA SER A 38 23.02 -29.65 -32.70
C SER A 38 22.09 -29.32 -31.53
N THR A 39 21.89 -30.25 -30.58
CA THR A 39 20.96 -30.06 -29.44
C THR A 39 21.61 -29.41 -28.23
N ALA A 40 22.93 -29.60 -27.99
CA ALA A 40 23.67 -28.97 -26.89
C ALA A 40 23.57 -27.43 -26.86
N PRO A 41 23.74 -26.69 -27.98
CA PRO A 41 23.57 -25.24 -27.96
C PRO A 41 22.13 -24.85 -27.65
N PHE A 42 21.14 -25.56 -28.20
CA PHE A 42 19.73 -25.29 -27.88
C PHE A 42 19.42 -25.47 -26.39
N VAL A 43 19.88 -26.57 -25.78
CA VAL A 43 19.72 -26.81 -24.33
C VAL A 43 20.48 -25.77 -23.51
N HIS A 44 21.64 -25.30 -23.96
CA HIS A 44 22.40 -24.26 -23.29
C HIS A 44 21.69 -22.90 -23.32
N LEU A 45 21.13 -22.50 -24.47
CA LEU A 45 20.32 -21.28 -24.58
C LEU A 45 19.07 -21.36 -23.69
N MET A 46 18.38 -22.49 -23.67
CA MET A 46 17.21 -22.69 -22.79
C MET A 46 17.61 -22.64 -21.30
N LYS A 47 18.77 -23.17 -20.92
CA LYS A 47 19.29 -23.03 -19.55
C LYS A 47 19.57 -21.58 -19.18
N ILE A 48 20.21 -20.81 -20.07
CA ILE A 48 20.44 -19.37 -19.85
C ILE A 48 19.10 -18.64 -19.69
N GLN A 49 18.10 -18.95 -20.52
CA GLN A 49 16.77 -18.37 -20.43
C GLN A 49 16.08 -18.68 -19.08
N VAL A 50 16.17 -19.93 -18.62
CA VAL A 50 15.61 -20.37 -17.34
C VAL A 50 16.34 -19.71 -16.18
N ILE A 51 17.67 -19.66 -16.19
CA ILE A 51 18.48 -19.00 -15.15
C ILE A 51 18.12 -17.51 -15.10
N ALA A 52 18.06 -16.82 -16.24
CA ALA A 52 17.65 -15.42 -16.31
C ALA A 52 16.22 -15.22 -15.76
N GLY A 53 15.29 -16.14 -16.06
CA GLY A 53 13.93 -16.12 -15.50
C GLY A 53 13.90 -16.31 -13.97
N LEU A 54 14.70 -17.23 -13.45
CA LEU A 54 14.84 -17.46 -12.02
C LEU A 54 15.49 -16.25 -11.32
N GLU A 55 16.53 -15.66 -11.89
CA GLU A 55 17.17 -14.46 -11.38
C GLU A 55 16.18 -13.29 -11.32
N GLN A 56 15.37 -13.07 -12.35
CA GLN A 56 14.32 -12.05 -12.33
C GLN A 56 13.31 -12.29 -11.20
N LYS A 57 12.91 -13.54 -10.98
CA LYS A 57 12.00 -13.91 -9.89
C LYS A 57 12.63 -13.65 -8.51
N ILE A 58 13.87 -14.07 -8.31
CA ILE A 58 14.63 -13.82 -7.07
C ILE A 58 14.79 -12.32 -6.84
N GLN A 59 15.11 -11.54 -7.89
CA GLN A 59 15.21 -10.08 -7.79
C GLN A 59 13.88 -9.44 -7.40
N ASN A 60 12.76 -9.93 -7.91
CA ASN A 60 11.44 -9.43 -7.52
C ASN A 60 11.12 -9.76 -6.05
N GLU A 61 11.38 -11.00 -5.63
CA GLU A 61 11.18 -11.41 -4.22
C GLU A 61 12.09 -10.62 -3.27
N VAL A 62 13.36 -10.44 -3.60
CA VAL A 62 14.30 -9.61 -2.83
C VAL A 62 13.82 -8.16 -2.74
N LYS A 63 13.26 -7.60 -3.83
CA LYS A 63 12.70 -6.24 -3.82
C LYS A 63 11.49 -6.14 -2.88
N GLU A 64 10.57 -7.09 -2.91
CA GLU A 64 9.43 -7.10 -1.99
C GLU A 64 9.88 -7.22 -0.54
N ILE A 65 10.86 -8.08 -0.25
CA ILE A 65 11.42 -8.25 1.10
C ILE A 65 12.14 -6.96 1.55
N CYS A 66 12.91 -6.32 0.67
CA CYS A 66 13.62 -5.08 1.00
C CYS A 66 12.69 -3.92 1.37
N LYS A 67 11.45 -3.87 0.86
CA LYS A 67 10.46 -2.85 1.25
C LYS A 67 10.12 -2.92 2.74
N VAL A 68 10.24 -4.09 3.36
CA VAL A 68 9.92 -4.31 4.78
C VAL A 68 11.01 -3.74 5.70
N PHE A 69 12.25 -3.60 5.22
CA PHE A 69 13.40 -3.13 6.01
C PHE A 69 13.53 -1.60 6.06
N PHE A 70 12.42 -0.90 6.31
CA PHE A 70 12.39 0.55 6.42
C PHE A 70 11.90 1.00 7.81
N CYS A 71 12.63 1.92 8.44
CA CYS A 71 12.20 2.56 9.68
C CYS A 71 11.63 3.94 9.40
N GLU A 72 10.32 4.12 9.56
CA GLU A 72 9.62 5.40 9.38
C GLU A 72 10.01 6.46 10.42
N LEU A 73 10.42 6.04 11.63
CA LEU A 73 10.79 6.98 12.70
C LEU A 73 12.10 7.69 12.38
N CYS A 74 13.03 6.95 11.78
CA CYS A 74 14.38 7.40 11.48
C CYS A 74 14.59 7.73 9.99
N ASN A 75 13.61 7.42 9.12
CA ASN A 75 13.69 7.50 7.66
C ASN A 75 14.96 6.83 7.12
N LYS A 76 15.21 5.59 7.55
CA LYS A 76 16.38 4.79 7.15
C LYS A 76 15.93 3.49 6.51
N GLN A 77 16.47 3.20 5.32
CA GLN A 77 16.31 1.93 4.63
C GLN A 77 17.52 1.05 4.93
N TYR A 78 17.28 -0.21 5.28
CA TYR A 78 18.30 -1.22 5.55
C TYR A 78 18.33 -2.26 4.44
N LYS A 79 19.52 -2.81 4.16
CA LYS A 79 19.71 -3.83 3.12
C LYS A 79 19.60 -5.25 3.67
N LEU A 80 19.92 -5.43 4.95
CA LEU A 80 19.87 -6.72 5.65
C LEU A 80 18.86 -6.69 6.79
N ALA A 81 18.15 -7.82 6.97
CA ALA A 81 17.22 -8.02 8.08
C ALA A 81 17.91 -7.84 9.44
N MET A 82 19.11 -8.40 9.59
CA MET A 82 19.88 -8.31 10.85
C MET A 82 20.20 -6.86 11.23
N GLU A 83 20.59 -6.02 10.27
CA GLU A 83 20.87 -4.60 10.53
C GLU A 83 19.61 -3.84 10.95
N PHE A 84 18.47 -4.19 10.33
CA PHE A 84 17.18 -3.61 10.67
C PHE A 84 16.74 -4.00 12.08
N GLU A 85 16.87 -5.27 12.47
CA GLU A 85 16.55 -5.75 13.82
C GLU A 85 17.43 -5.07 14.88
N VAL A 86 18.73 -4.98 14.64
CA VAL A 86 19.65 -4.25 15.53
C VAL A 86 19.22 -2.79 15.66
N HIS A 87 18.85 -2.13 14.56
CA HIS A 87 18.33 -0.77 14.60
C HIS A 87 17.05 -0.65 15.46
N LEU A 88 16.08 -1.56 15.30
CA LEU A 88 14.84 -1.53 16.09
C LEU A 88 15.10 -1.69 17.59
N SER A 89 16.12 -2.47 17.96
CA SER A 89 16.54 -2.63 19.36
C SER A 89 17.42 -1.49 19.89
N SER A 90 17.94 -0.62 19.01
CA SER A 90 18.83 0.47 19.41
C SER A 90 18.13 1.51 20.30
N TYR A 91 18.89 2.08 21.23
CA TYR A 91 18.39 3.06 22.20
C TYR A 91 17.73 4.26 21.51
N ASP A 92 18.38 4.86 20.51
CA ASP A 92 17.86 6.03 19.79
C ASP A 92 16.54 5.74 19.05
N CYS A 93 16.43 4.57 18.42
CA CYS A 93 15.21 4.17 17.72
C CYS A 93 14.05 3.97 18.71
N ASN A 94 14.30 3.27 19.82
CA ASN A 94 13.30 3.01 20.84
C ASN A 94 12.85 4.31 21.54
N HIS A 95 13.79 5.22 21.81
CA HIS A 95 13.46 6.52 22.41
C HIS A 95 12.55 7.34 21.48
N ARG A 96 12.86 7.37 20.18
CA ARG A 96 12.02 8.07 19.20
C ARG A 96 10.65 7.40 19.04
N LYS A 97 10.58 6.07 19.13
CA LYS A 97 9.33 5.31 19.12
C LYS A 97 8.44 5.72 20.30
N ARG A 98 8.97 5.67 21.52
CA ARG A 98 8.24 6.10 22.73
C ARG A 98 7.79 7.55 22.65
N PHE A 99 8.61 8.44 22.12
CA PHE A 99 8.23 9.86 21.96
C PHE A 99 7.07 10.04 20.98
N LYS A 100 7.06 9.30 19.86
CA LYS A 100 5.95 9.33 18.90
C LYS A 100 4.65 8.80 19.52
N GLU A 101 4.71 7.67 20.21
CA GLU A 101 3.55 7.07 20.91
C GLU A 101 2.97 8.03 21.95
N MET A 102 3.82 8.68 22.76
CA MET A 102 3.38 9.68 23.73
C MET A 102 2.73 10.89 23.05
N LYS A 103 3.32 11.38 21.95
CA LYS A 103 2.77 12.51 21.19
C LYS A 103 1.45 12.15 20.52
N GLU A 104 1.28 10.93 20.04
CA GLU A 104 0.04 10.50 19.40
C GLU A 104 -1.09 10.37 20.42
N MET A 105 -0.82 9.77 21.59
CA MET A 105 -1.80 9.63 22.66
C MET A 105 -2.26 10.99 23.22
N HIS A 106 -1.33 11.92 23.46
CA HIS A 106 -1.67 13.23 24.02
C HIS A 106 -2.08 14.25 22.96
N GLY A 107 -1.53 14.16 21.75
CA GLY A 107 -1.75 15.11 20.67
C GLY A 107 -3.05 14.90 19.91
N SER A 108 -3.48 13.64 19.70
CA SER A 108 -4.76 13.35 19.02
C SER A 108 -5.94 13.79 19.89
N THR A 109 -6.01 13.33 21.14
CA THR A 109 -7.04 13.75 22.10
C THR A 109 -7.09 15.27 22.28
N SER A 110 -5.94 15.94 22.46
CA SER A 110 -5.92 17.39 22.70
C SER A 110 -6.38 18.20 21.48
N ARG A 111 -5.90 17.83 20.28
CA ARG A 111 -6.25 18.56 19.06
C ARG A 111 -7.69 18.31 18.64
N ASP A 112 -8.17 17.07 18.75
CA ASP A 112 -9.54 16.70 18.39
C ASP A 112 -10.56 17.27 19.39
N GLU A 113 -10.25 17.29 20.70
CA GLU A 113 -11.09 17.96 21.69
C GLU A 113 -11.12 19.48 21.51
N CYS A 114 -10.01 20.09 21.11
CA CYS A 114 -9.96 21.52 20.79
C CYS A 114 -10.83 21.84 19.56
N GLN A 115 -10.68 21.07 18.48
CA GLN A 115 -11.49 21.22 17.26
C GLN A 115 -12.98 20.99 17.52
N LYS A 116 -13.33 19.97 18.32
CA LYS A 116 -14.72 19.71 18.71
C LYS A 116 -15.32 20.85 19.53
N ARG A 117 -14.56 21.43 20.45
CA ARG A 117 -15.01 22.61 21.22
C ARG A 117 -15.20 23.84 20.33
N GLU A 118 -14.33 24.04 19.35
CA GLU A 118 -14.44 25.14 18.40
C GLU A 118 -15.64 24.96 17.47
N GLN A 119 -15.84 23.75 16.93
CA GLN A 119 -17.02 23.41 16.13
C GLN A 119 -18.32 23.66 16.90
N GLN A 120 -18.39 23.24 18.17
CA GLN A 120 -19.55 23.51 19.02
C GLN A 120 -19.82 25.01 19.25
N ARG A 121 -18.79 25.87 19.22
CA ARG A 121 -19.00 27.33 19.32
C ARG A 121 -19.62 27.86 18.03
N LEU A 122 -19.08 27.46 16.89
CA LEU A 122 -19.58 27.85 15.57
C LEU A 122 -21.03 27.38 15.37
N ASP A 123 -21.34 26.14 15.75
CA ASP A 123 -22.71 25.59 15.64
C ASP A 123 -23.71 26.36 16.52
N ARG A 124 -23.29 26.78 17.72
CA ARG A 124 -24.11 27.62 18.62
C ARG A 124 -24.34 29.02 18.07
N GLU A 125 -23.34 29.60 17.41
CA GLU A 125 -23.48 30.92 16.77
C GLU A 125 -24.42 30.85 15.56
N MET A 126 -24.27 29.81 14.73
CA MET A 126 -25.15 29.53 13.61
C MET A 126 -26.60 29.32 14.06
N ALA A 127 -26.83 28.55 15.12
CA ALA A 127 -28.16 28.35 15.71
C ALA A 127 -28.82 29.67 16.16
N LYS A 128 -28.04 30.54 16.83
CA LYS A 128 -28.53 31.87 17.25
C LYS A 128 -28.92 32.75 16.06
N ILE A 129 -28.16 32.72 14.97
CA ILE A 129 -28.47 33.48 13.75
C ILE A 129 -29.75 32.95 13.11
N THR A 130 -29.91 31.63 13.02
CA THR A 130 -31.13 31.02 12.45
C THR A 130 -32.37 31.32 13.28
N ASP A 131 -32.26 31.30 14.61
CA ASP A 131 -33.37 31.61 15.50
C ASP A 131 -33.75 33.11 15.44
N ALA A 132 -32.75 34.00 15.39
CA ALA A 132 -32.98 35.43 15.21
C ALA A 132 -33.64 35.75 13.85
N HIS A 133 -33.28 35.03 12.79
CA HIS A 133 -33.91 35.19 11.47
C HIS A 133 -35.38 34.73 11.49
N LYS A 134 -35.69 33.60 12.15
CA LYS A 134 -37.07 33.12 12.32
C LYS A 134 -37.94 34.11 13.11
N GLN A 135 -37.41 34.71 14.17
CA GLN A 135 -38.13 35.73 14.94
C GLN A 135 -38.42 36.99 14.12
N LYS A 136 -37.47 37.44 13.28
CA LYS A 136 -37.69 38.57 12.37
C LYS A 136 -38.74 38.29 11.30
N GLN A 137 -38.77 37.07 10.74
CA GLN A 137 -39.82 36.66 9.80
C GLN A 137 -41.19 36.62 10.46
N GLN A 138 -41.30 36.10 11.69
CA GLN A 138 -42.57 36.09 12.44
C GLN A 138 -43.07 37.50 12.83
N GLN A 139 -42.18 38.49 12.96
CA GLN A 139 -42.56 39.90 13.21
C GLN A 139 -42.94 40.68 11.94
N GLN A 140 -42.75 40.13 10.74
CA GLN A 140 -43.19 40.75 9.48
C GLN A 140 -44.55 40.24 8.97
N ASP A 141 -45.13 39.22 9.62
CA ASP A 141 -46.47 38.69 9.32
C ASP A 141 -47.57 39.23 10.27
N ASP A 142 -47.34 40.37 10.95
CA ASP A 142 -48.33 41.03 11.81
C ASP A 142 -48.47 42.53 11.45
N PRO A 143 -49.58 42.98 10.84
CA PRO A 143 -49.79 44.38 10.51
C PRO A 143 -50.46 45.10 11.69
N GLY A 144 -49.70 45.79 12.55
CA GLY A 144 -50.36 46.74 13.45
C GLY A 144 -49.59 47.26 14.65
N SER A 145 -49.25 48.56 14.58
CA SER A 145 -49.22 49.52 15.70
C SER A 145 -47.94 49.63 16.55
N ALA A 146 -47.23 50.75 16.35
CA ALA A 146 -46.38 51.41 17.35
C ALA A 146 -47.27 52.06 18.45
N PRO A 147 -46.78 52.51 19.64
CA PRO A 147 -45.69 53.50 19.81
C PRO A 147 -44.78 53.33 21.06
N ALA A 148 -43.69 54.13 21.11
CA ALA A 148 -42.94 54.53 22.31
C ALA A 148 -43.30 56.01 22.65
N PRO A 149 -42.71 56.77 23.61
CA PRO A 149 -41.70 56.47 24.66
C PRO A 149 -41.99 57.14 26.04
N THR A 150 -41.24 56.82 27.12
CA THR A 150 -40.94 57.79 28.21
C THR A 150 -39.60 57.52 28.89
N VAL A 151 -38.97 58.63 29.25
CA VAL A 151 -37.60 58.86 29.72
C VAL A 151 -37.53 58.80 31.25
N THR A 152 -36.45 58.27 31.85
CA THR A 152 -36.00 58.72 33.19
C THR A 152 -34.49 58.56 33.35
N THR A 153 -33.87 59.67 33.72
CA THR A 153 -32.46 59.94 33.97
C THR A 153 -32.05 59.51 35.38
N ALA A 154 -30.86 58.94 35.58
CA ALA A 154 -29.93 59.28 36.69
C ALA A 154 -28.63 58.48 36.59
N ALA A 155 -27.51 59.20 36.49
CA ALA A 155 -26.16 58.67 36.49
C ALA A 155 -25.70 58.34 37.93
N THR A 156 -24.96 57.24 38.10
CA THR A 156 -24.02 57.09 39.20
C THR A 156 -22.80 56.35 38.67
N ALA A 157 -21.74 57.12 38.45
CA ALA A 157 -20.41 56.62 38.23
C ALA A 157 -19.88 56.05 39.55
N LEU A 158 -19.34 54.82 39.52
CA LEU A 158 -18.14 54.37 40.23
C LEU A 158 -17.88 52.92 39.82
N ALA A 159 -17.23 52.78 38.67
CA ALA A 159 -16.34 51.66 38.44
C ALA A 159 -15.11 51.87 39.34
N ASP A 160 -14.88 50.97 40.29
CA ASP A 160 -13.56 50.46 40.66
C ASP A 160 -13.72 49.49 41.83
N GLN A 161 -14.17 48.27 41.54
CA GLN A 161 -13.82 47.14 42.39
C GLN A 161 -13.47 45.97 41.48
N GLU A 162 -12.42 46.21 40.70
CA GLU A 162 -11.49 45.22 40.20
C GLU A 162 -11.01 44.41 41.41
N GLN A 163 -11.79 43.40 41.82
CA GLN A 163 -11.27 42.29 42.59
C GLN A 163 -10.28 41.57 41.68
N ARG A 164 -9.05 42.11 41.64
CA ARG A 164 -7.83 41.35 41.52
C ARG A 164 -7.82 40.34 42.67
N LYS A 165 -8.62 39.28 42.53
CA LYS A 165 -8.23 37.98 43.03
C LYS A 165 -7.06 37.58 42.16
N ALA A 166 -5.90 38.13 42.50
CA ALA A 166 -4.62 37.57 42.12
C ALA A 166 -4.62 36.15 42.69
N LEU A 167 -5.12 35.19 41.90
CA LEU A 167 -4.77 33.79 42.09
C LEU A 167 -3.26 33.76 41.91
N LYS A 168 -2.60 33.71 43.06
CA LYS A 168 -1.18 33.60 43.28
C LYS A 168 -0.70 32.33 42.59
N PHE A 169 -0.38 32.42 41.31
CA PHE A 169 0.43 31.44 40.60
C PHE A 169 1.87 31.59 41.08
N GLY A 170 2.22 30.89 42.16
CA GLY A 170 3.60 30.69 42.57
C GLY A 170 4.20 29.55 41.76
N PHE A 171 5.08 29.87 40.82
CA PHE A 171 6.08 28.94 40.31
C PHE A 171 7.33 29.12 41.19
N SER A 172 7.56 28.18 42.12
CA SER A 172 8.86 28.04 42.75
C SER A 172 9.81 27.36 41.78
N SER A 173 11.01 27.94 41.65
CA SER A 173 12.16 27.42 40.90
C SER A 173 12.78 26.19 41.56
#